data_AF-A0A926A2V1-F1
#
_entry.id   AF-A0A926A2V1-F1
#
_cell.length_a   1.000
_cell.length_b   1.000
_cell.length_c   1.000
_cell.angle_alpha   90.00
_cell.angle_beta   90.00
_cell.angle_gamma   90.00
#
_symmetry.space_group_name_H-M   'P 1'
#
loop_
_entity.id
_entity.type
_entity.pdbx_description
1 polymer ?
#
loop_
_entity_poly.entity_id
_entity_poly.type
_entity_poly.pdbx_seq_one_letter_code
_entity_poly.pdbx_strand_id
1 'polypeptide(L)'
;MPFALPAAIRAQTADLRILRYTPSDTGMPTSIIDVTFDRPVSGAPNRLHDAAKMMSVAPAVPGVFQWRDAFTVRFVPNAPYKPGTRVNVLLDTAALASGGARTGARHVLPVQFVGARPLAMMIDQRRANTDWASGPLPVFRVLYSTIVDPDSVAQKTRLVFPGSCGGTIALKVLRQRAVRAGEGNPIERAGGAGRDTVADRFRRVVELQPVDSLRPNCLGMWHVASFDPTRSSDAFYSGMRTAPPFSVTSLLPCLITSFAASRDCASDGLSIVFSAEVSTEEFMKHVHIQPDIPARSANVPFSTIFQLPSRLKAGVAYSVTIDSTMRDVFGRPLSGPLSYSVTAQDTSSINPPR
;
A
#
# COMPACT_ATOMS: atom_id res chain seq x y z
N MET A 1 -44.26 11.51 -60.92
CA MET A 1 -43.64 12.10 -59.71
C MET A 1 -42.34 11.35 -59.42
N PRO A 2 -41.17 11.95 -59.65
CA PRO A 2 -39.89 11.29 -59.37
C PRO A 2 -39.52 11.47 -57.89
N PHE A 3 -39.05 10.39 -57.26
CA PHE A 3 -38.48 10.38 -55.92
C PHE A 3 -37.16 11.17 -55.91
N ALA A 4 -37.04 12.15 -55.02
CA ALA A 4 -35.79 12.82 -54.72
C ALA A 4 -34.92 11.90 -53.85
N LEU A 5 -33.70 11.61 -54.30
CA LEU A 5 -32.65 10.99 -53.49
C LEU A 5 -32.24 11.95 -52.35
N PRO A 6 -31.99 11.46 -51.12
CA PRO A 6 -31.48 12.31 -50.05
C PRO A 6 -30.07 12.81 -50.37
N ALA A 7 -29.84 14.08 -50.02
CA ALA A 7 -28.57 14.76 -50.19
C ALA A 7 -27.42 13.98 -49.55
N ALA A 8 -26.34 13.82 -50.32
CA ALA A 8 -25.08 13.29 -49.81
C ALA A 8 -24.63 14.11 -48.59
N ILE A 9 -24.46 13.44 -47.45
CA ILE A 9 -23.77 13.97 -46.28
C ILE A 9 -22.38 14.36 -46.75
N ARG A 10 -22.09 15.66 -46.84
CA ARG A 10 -20.72 16.13 -47.09
C ARG A 10 -19.84 15.62 -45.96
N ALA A 11 -18.88 14.75 -46.28
CA ALA A 11 -17.81 14.37 -45.37
C ALA A 11 -17.11 15.65 -44.90
N GLN A 12 -17.17 15.92 -43.60
CA GLN A 12 -16.56 17.10 -43.01
C GLN A 12 -15.03 16.90 -43.03
N THR A 13 -14.36 17.57 -43.97
CA THR A 13 -12.91 17.66 -44.17
C THR A 13 -12.22 18.50 -43.07
N ALA A 14 -12.57 18.27 -41.80
CA ALA A 14 -11.82 18.84 -40.69
C ALA A 14 -10.60 17.97 -40.39
N ASP A 15 -9.42 18.57 -40.27
CA ASP A 15 -8.18 17.89 -39.91
C ASP A 15 -8.35 17.01 -38.67
N LEU A 16 -7.68 15.86 -38.64
CA LEU A 16 -7.62 15.01 -37.45
C LEU A 16 -6.97 15.79 -36.30
N ARG A 17 -7.53 15.74 -35.08
CA ARG A 17 -6.99 16.49 -33.94
C ARG A 17 -6.55 15.54 -32.83
N ILE A 18 -5.41 15.85 -32.22
CA ILE A 18 -5.00 15.22 -30.96
C ILE A 18 -5.83 15.84 -29.84
N LEU A 19 -6.67 15.04 -29.18
CA LEU A 19 -7.43 15.48 -28.01
C LEU A 19 -6.58 15.43 -26.75
N ARG A 20 -5.79 14.36 -26.62
CA ARG A 20 -4.99 14.11 -25.43
C ARG A 20 -3.74 13.34 -25.80
N TYR A 21 -2.65 13.66 -25.12
CA TYR A 21 -1.48 12.81 -25.07
C TYR A 21 -1.03 12.67 -23.61
N THR A 22 -0.53 11.51 -23.24
CA THR A 22 -0.12 11.22 -21.87
C THR A 22 1.10 10.32 -21.91
N PRO A 23 2.18 10.63 -21.17
CA PRO A 23 2.41 11.86 -20.42
C PRO A 23 2.49 13.10 -21.35
N SER A 24 2.07 14.27 -20.84
CA SER A 24 2.07 15.52 -21.62
C SER A 24 3.42 16.23 -21.66
N ASP A 25 4.26 15.98 -20.67
CA ASP A 25 5.52 16.70 -20.49
C ASP A 25 6.52 15.77 -19.78
N THR A 26 6.08 15.23 -18.64
CA THR A 26 6.91 14.47 -17.73
C THR A 26 6.29 13.10 -17.47
N GLY A 27 7.04 12.04 -17.77
CA GLY A 27 6.64 10.65 -17.55
C GLY A 27 7.40 10.00 -16.40
N MET A 28 6.76 9.06 -15.72
CA MET A 28 7.46 8.12 -14.84
C MET A 28 8.32 7.15 -15.67
N PRO A 29 9.33 6.48 -15.07
CA PRO A 29 10.11 5.45 -15.76
C PRO A 29 9.28 4.36 -16.44
N THR A 30 8.06 4.14 -15.97
CA THR A 30 7.16 3.09 -16.47
C THR A 30 5.96 3.66 -17.21
N SER A 31 5.97 4.96 -17.52
CA SER A 31 4.87 5.61 -18.21
C SER A 31 4.66 4.98 -19.58
N ILE A 32 3.40 4.68 -19.87
CA ILE A 32 2.94 4.33 -21.19
C ILE A 32 2.62 5.63 -21.92
N ILE A 33 2.97 5.71 -23.21
CA ILE A 33 2.67 6.87 -24.04
C ILE A 33 1.36 6.58 -24.77
N ASP A 34 0.31 7.31 -24.42
CA ASP A 34 -1.00 7.27 -25.08
C ASP A 34 -1.22 8.55 -25.86
N VAL A 35 -1.73 8.43 -27.08
CA VAL A 35 -2.20 9.56 -27.90
C VAL A 35 -3.63 9.25 -28.36
N THR A 36 -4.57 10.09 -27.93
CA THR A 36 -6.00 9.99 -28.23
C THR A 36 -6.41 11.06 -29.22
N PHE A 37 -7.13 10.66 -30.25
CA PHE A 37 -7.62 11.51 -31.32
C PHE A 37 -9.10 11.88 -31.16
N ASP A 38 -9.55 12.90 -31.90
CA ASP A 38 -10.92 13.41 -31.86
C ASP A 38 -11.95 12.54 -32.59
N ARG A 39 -11.47 11.51 -33.31
CA ARG A 39 -12.27 10.56 -34.09
C ARG A 39 -11.52 9.24 -34.27
N PRO A 40 -12.21 8.15 -34.67
CA PRO A 40 -11.55 6.87 -34.91
C PRO A 40 -10.48 6.95 -36.00
N VAL A 41 -9.29 6.42 -35.71
CA VAL A 41 -8.15 6.36 -36.64
C VAL A 41 -7.76 4.94 -36.99
N SER A 42 -7.99 3.96 -36.11
CA SER A 42 -7.55 2.59 -36.35
C SER A 42 -8.26 1.90 -37.52
N GLY A 43 -9.16 2.54 -38.28
CA GLY A 43 -9.98 1.88 -39.29
C GLY A 43 -11.13 1.06 -38.68
N ALA A 44 -12.01 0.52 -39.53
CA ALA A 44 -13.03 -0.46 -39.10
C ALA A 44 -12.34 -1.73 -38.54
N PRO A 45 -13.03 -2.55 -37.71
CA PRO A 45 -12.44 -3.73 -37.05
C PRO A 45 -11.65 -4.69 -37.96
N ASN A 46 -11.94 -4.69 -39.27
CA ASN A 46 -11.33 -5.55 -40.28
C ASN A 46 -10.19 -4.90 -41.09
N ARG A 47 -9.80 -3.64 -40.80
CA ARG A 47 -8.68 -2.93 -41.44
C ARG A 47 -7.94 -2.06 -40.43
N LEU A 48 -7.32 -2.71 -39.44
CA LEU A 48 -6.48 -2.00 -38.47
C LEU A 48 -5.26 -1.39 -39.16
N HIS A 49 -5.14 -0.06 -39.10
CA HIS A 49 -3.90 0.61 -39.49
C HIS A 49 -2.78 0.16 -38.55
N ASP A 50 -1.58 -0.07 -39.08
CA ASP A 50 -0.42 -0.43 -38.26
C ASP A 50 -0.06 0.75 -37.34
N ALA A 51 -0.14 0.55 -36.02
CA ALA A 51 0.15 1.56 -35.01
C ALA A 51 1.59 2.09 -35.13
N ALA A 52 2.54 1.24 -35.53
CA ALA A 52 3.94 1.62 -35.70
C ALA A 52 4.18 2.54 -36.91
N LYS A 53 3.24 2.60 -37.85
CA LYS A 53 3.27 3.56 -38.97
C LYS A 53 2.72 4.93 -38.58
N MET A 54 1.84 4.99 -37.58
CA MET A 54 1.21 6.23 -37.12
C MET A 54 2.05 6.94 -36.06
N MET A 55 2.67 6.17 -35.16
CA MET A 55 3.42 6.70 -34.04
C MET A 55 4.81 6.07 -33.99
N SER A 56 5.82 6.92 -33.76
CA SER A 56 7.19 6.49 -33.47
C SER A 56 7.76 7.32 -32.32
N VAL A 57 8.85 6.84 -31.73
CA VAL A 57 9.53 7.50 -30.60
C VAL A 57 11.00 7.68 -30.98
N ALA A 58 11.51 8.91 -30.82
CA ALA A 58 12.90 9.26 -31.12
C ALA A 58 13.59 9.90 -29.90
N PRO A 59 14.77 9.42 -29.45
CA PRO A 59 15.50 8.27 -29.98
C PRO A 59 14.70 6.97 -29.85
N ALA A 60 15.04 5.98 -30.67
CA ALA A 60 14.33 4.70 -30.68
C ALA A 60 14.41 4.03 -29.31
N VAL A 61 13.25 3.70 -28.74
CA VAL A 61 13.13 2.95 -27.48
C VAL A 61 12.48 1.60 -27.79
N PRO A 62 13.02 0.47 -27.29
CA PRO A 62 12.39 -0.83 -27.45
C PRO A 62 11.02 -0.86 -26.78
N GLY A 63 10.00 -1.24 -27.54
CA GLY A 63 8.63 -1.33 -27.06
C GLY A 63 7.67 -1.79 -28.16
N VAL A 64 6.38 -1.78 -27.84
CA VAL A 64 5.31 -2.20 -28.74
C VAL A 64 4.38 -1.03 -28.98
N PHE A 65 4.13 -0.75 -30.27
CA PHE A 65 3.07 0.16 -30.70
C PHE A 65 1.81 -0.66 -30.92
N GLN A 66 0.70 -0.22 -30.32
CA GLN A 66 -0.58 -0.90 -30.45
C GLN A 66 -1.73 0.09 -30.34
N TRP A 67 -2.87 -0.27 -30.92
CA TRP A 67 -4.12 0.42 -30.62
C TRP A 67 -4.65 -0.07 -29.27
N ARG A 68 -4.97 0.87 -28.39
CA ARG A 68 -5.71 0.58 -27.16
C ARG A 68 -7.20 0.45 -27.46
N ASP A 69 -7.69 1.33 -28.31
CA ASP A 69 -9.06 1.41 -28.82
C ASP A 69 -9.02 2.13 -30.19
N ALA A 70 -10.19 2.38 -30.79
CA ALA A 70 -10.25 2.97 -32.13
C ALA A 70 -9.73 4.42 -32.22
N PHE A 71 -9.58 5.09 -31.07
CA PHE A 71 -9.21 6.50 -30.95
C PHE A 71 -7.83 6.69 -30.33
N THR A 72 -7.25 5.66 -29.70
CA THR A 72 -6.04 5.79 -28.89
C THR A 72 -4.96 4.84 -29.36
N VAL A 73 -3.87 5.42 -29.89
CA VAL A 73 -2.63 4.68 -30.15
C VAL A 73 -1.73 4.76 -28.92
N ARG A 74 -1.01 3.68 -28.65
CA ARG A 74 -0.22 3.49 -27.45
C ARG A 74 1.16 2.94 -27.78
N PHE A 75 2.19 3.43 -27.07
CA PHE A 75 3.50 2.82 -27.00
C PHE A 75 3.76 2.29 -25.58
N VAL A 76 3.98 0.97 -25.50
CA VAL A 76 4.36 0.28 -24.26
C VAL A 76 5.84 -0.06 -24.31
N PRO A 77 6.69 0.53 -23.45
CA PRO A 77 8.10 0.21 -23.46
C PRO A 77 8.35 -1.22 -22.94
N ASN A 78 9.38 -1.89 -23.46
CA ASN A 78 9.77 -3.24 -23.02
C ASN A 78 10.52 -3.21 -21.67
N ALA A 79 11.16 -2.09 -21.36
CA ALA A 79 11.87 -1.84 -20.11
C ALA A 79 11.59 -0.41 -19.63
N PRO A 80 11.75 -0.12 -18.33
CA PRO A 80 11.61 1.23 -17.81
C PRO A 80 12.58 2.21 -18.49
N TYR A 81 12.13 3.45 -18.74
CA TYR A 81 13.00 4.52 -19.21
C TYR A 81 14.07 4.85 -18.18
N LYS A 82 15.29 5.12 -18.65
CA LYS A 82 16.34 5.63 -17.78
C LYS A 82 15.98 7.06 -17.30
N PRO A 83 16.22 7.41 -16.03
CA PRO A 83 15.99 8.76 -15.54
C PRO A 83 16.69 9.81 -16.42
N GLY A 84 16.00 10.91 -16.73
CA GLY A 84 16.53 11.99 -17.58
C GLY A 84 16.40 11.74 -19.09
N THR A 85 15.91 10.57 -19.52
CA THR A 85 15.68 10.30 -20.94
C THR A 85 14.65 11.28 -21.50
N ARG A 86 15.00 11.95 -22.60
CA ARG A 86 14.07 12.77 -23.38
C ARG A 86 13.76 12.05 -24.68
N VAL A 87 12.48 11.96 -25.01
CA VAL A 87 12.02 11.43 -26.28
C VAL A 87 11.07 12.41 -26.94
N ASN A 88 11.03 12.36 -28.26
CA ASN A 88 10.03 12.99 -29.08
C ASN A 88 9.09 11.90 -29.59
N VAL A 89 7.81 12.00 -29.24
CA VAL A 89 6.76 11.19 -29.86
C VAL A 89 6.44 11.85 -31.18
N LEU A 90 6.74 11.13 -32.26
CA LEU A 90 6.54 11.58 -33.63
C LEU A 90 5.28 10.91 -34.15
N LEU A 91 4.30 11.72 -34.48
CA LEU A 91 3.07 11.24 -35.08
C LEU A 91 3.13 11.52 -36.58
N ASP A 92 3.19 10.44 -37.36
CA ASP A 92 3.02 10.48 -38.80
C ASP A 92 1.55 10.32 -39.11
N THR A 93 0.90 11.46 -39.05
CA THR A 93 -0.53 11.59 -39.16
C THR A 93 -0.98 11.80 -40.61
N ALA A 94 -0.09 11.53 -41.58
CA ALA A 94 -0.47 11.27 -42.97
C ALA A 94 -1.31 9.99 -43.11
N ALA A 95 -1.34 9.13 -42.08
CA ALA A 95 -2.28 8.02 -41.96
C ALA A 95 -3.73 8.55 -41.86
N LEU A 96 -4.56 8.08 -42.79
CA LEU A 96 -5.95 8.51 -42.96
C LEU A 96 -6.78 8.18 -41.71
N ALA A 97 -7.54 9.15 -41.20
CA ALA A 97 -8.71 8.80 -40.41
C ALA A 97 -9.69 7.99 -41.29
N SER A 98 -10.52 7.13 -40.71
CA SER A 98 -11.45 6.25 -41.45
C SER A 98 -12.37 6.97 -42.46
N GLY A 99 -12.52 8.30 -42.34
CA GLY A 99 -13.28 9.17 -43.25
C GLY A 99 -12.46 10.00 -44.24
N GLY A 100 -11.16 9.73 -44.43
CA GLY A 100 -10.29 10.44 -45.39
C GLY A 100 -9.70 11.76 -44.89
N ALA A 101 -10.00 12.17 -43.66
CA ALA A 101 -9.36 13.33 -43.03
C ALA A 101 -7.87 13.05 -42.77
N ARG A 102 -7.04 14.05 -43.06
CA ARG A 102 -5.61 14.08 -42.78
C ARG A 102 -5.36 15.00 -41.59
N THR A 103 -4.25 14.87 -40.90
CA THR A 103 -3.71 16.02 -40.15
C THR A 103 -2.92 16.91 -41.11
N GLY A 104 -3.05 18.22 -41.00
CA GLY A 104 -2.24 19.15 -41.79
C GLY A 104 -0.74 19.18 -41.48
N ALA A 105 -0.23 18.55 -40.40
CA ALA A 105 1.19 18.58 -40.02
C ALA A 105 1.68 17.35 -39.23
N ARG A 106 2.98 17.03 -39.36
CA ARG A 106 3.69 16.07 -38.48
C ARG A 106 3.77 16.65 -37.07
N HIS A 107 3.27 15.93 -36.07
CA HIS A 107 3.34 16.38 -34.68
C HIS A 107 4.56 15.82 -33.97
N VAL A 108 5.21 16.68 -33.18
CA VAL A 108 6.34 16.33 -32.31
C VAL A 108 5.92 16.66 -30.87
N LEU A 109 5.78 15.62 -30.05
CA LEU A 109 5.38 15.77 -28.65
C LEU A 109 6.57 15.39 -27.76
N PRO A 110 7.28 16.35 -27.15
CA PRO A 110 8.41 16.06 -26.30
C PRO A 110 7.94 15.49 -24.96
N VAL A 111 8.66 14.48 -24.47
CA VAL A 111 8.44 13.86 -23.16
C VAL A 111 9.78 13.65 -22.47
N GLN A 112 9.88 14.07 -21.21
CA GLN A 112 11.01 13.77 -20.35
C GLN A 112 10.62 12.75 -19.29
N PHE A 113 11.42 11.69 -19.13
CA PHE A 113 11.20 10.69 -18.10
C PHE A 113 12.03 10.98 -16.86
N VAL A 114 11.39 10.96 -15.70
CA VAL A 114 12.02 11.18 -14.39
C VAL A 114 12.47 9.88 -13.76
N GLY A 115 13.12 9.97 -12.59
CA GLY A 115 13.58 8.80 -11.86
C GLY A 115 12.48 8.05 -11.11
N ALA A 116 12.89 6.97 -10.47
CA ALA A 116 12.01 6.15 -9.64
C ALA A 116 11.45 6.97 -8.48
N ARG A 117 10.19 6.77 -8.15
CA ARG A 117 9.55 7.43 -7.00
C ARG A 117 8.76 6.42 -6.18
N PRO A 118 8.66 6.63 -4.86
CA PRO A 118 7.74 5.85 -4.04
C PRO A 118 6.29 6.14 -4.47
N LEU A 119 5.48 5.08 -4.51
CA LEU A 119 4.05 5.08 -4.87
C LEU A 119 3.17 4.70 -3.69
N ALA A 120 3.69 3.88 -2.78
CA ALA A 120 3.03 3.48 -1.55
C ALA A 120 4.07 3.06 -0.50
N MET A 121 3.66 3.13 0.75
CA MET A 121 4.46 2.82 1.93
C MET A 121 3.64 1.97 2.89
N MET A 122 4.29 1.00 3.53
CA MET A 122 3.68 0.16 4.55
C MET A 122 4.68 -0.16 5.66
N ILE A 123 4.19 -0.20 6.89
CA ILE A 123 4.92 -0.65 8.07
C ILE A 123 4.28 -1.97 8.50
N ASP A 124 5.05 -3.06 8.42
CA ASP A 124 4.54 -4.42 8.68
C ASP A 124 3.39 -4.83 7.71
N GLN A 125 3.09 -6.14 7.58
CA GLN A 125 1.85 -6.61 6.93
C GLN A 125 0.84 -7.15 7.93
N ARG A 126 1.28 -7.43 9.17
CA ARG A 126 0.43 -8.13 10.13
C ARG A 126 -0.75 -7.30 10.61
N ARG A 127 -0.65 -5.97 10.53
CA ARG A 127 -1.77 -5.06 10.77
C ARG A 127 -1.95 -4.16 9.56
N ALA A 128 -3.01 -4.42 8.80
CA ALA A 128 -3.47 -3.44 7.83
C ALA A 128 -3.80 -2.15 8.59
N ASN A 129 -3.22 -1.02 8.18
CA ASN A 129 -3.59 0.33 8.62
C ASN A 129 -3.10 0.84 9.98
N THR A 130 -2.06 0.27 10.60
CA THR A 130 -1.47 0.91 11.80
C THR A 130 -0.16 1.63 11.48
N ASP A 131 -0.06 2.91 11.84
CA ASP A 131 1.20 3.69 11.85
C ASP A 131 2.22 3.19 12.90
N TRP A 132 2.08 1.93 13.32
CA TRP A 132 2.82 1.31 14.42
C TRP A 132 3.81 0.28 13.89
N ALA A 133 5.08 0.46 14.22
CA ALA A 133 6.09 -0.58 14.06
C ALA A 133 5.88 -1.66 15.12
N SER A 134 5.45 -2.86 14.72
CA SER A 134 4.96 -3.90 15.64
C SER A 134 6.05 -4.50 16.55
N GLY A 135 7.34 -4.36 16.20
CA GLY A 135 8.47 -4.89 16.97
C GLY A 135 9.72 -4.00 16.92
N PRO A 136 10.84 -4.45 17.52
CA PRO A 136 12.09 -3.66 17.58
C PRO A 136 12.82 -3.58 16.24
N LEU A 137 12.62 -4.55 15.34
CA LEU A 137 13.23 -4.58 14.00
C LEU A 137 12.14 -4.79 12.93
N PRO A 138 11.19 -3.85 12.79
CA PRO A 138 10.08 -4.00 11.85
C PRO A 138 10.57 -4.01 10.41
N VAL A 139 9.79 -4.64 9.52
CA VAL A 139 10.03 -4.57 8.07
C VAL A 139 9.16 -3.48 7.47
N PHE A 140 9.81 -2.47 6.92
CA PHE A 140 9.18 -1.42 6.13
C PHE A 140 9.14 -1.83 4.66
N ARG A 141 8.07 -1.48 3.96
CA ARG A 141 7.92 -1.77 2.53
C ARG A 141 7.60 -0.51 1.77
N VAL A 142 8.38 -0.24 0.73
CA VAL A 142 8.14 0.86 -0.20
C VAL A 142 7.89 0.28 -1.57
N LEU A 143 6.75 0.63 -2.17
CA LEU A 143 6.51 0.36 -3.57
C LEU A 143 7.12 1.49 -4.39
N TYR A 144 8.15 1.21 -5.16
CA TYR A 144 8.71 2.13 -6.14
C TYR A 144 8.07 1.94 -7.51
N SER A 145 7.97 3.03 -8.27
CA SER A 145 7.49 3.02 -9.66
C SER A 145 8.30 2.12 -10.56
N THR A 146 9.59 1.90 -10.27
CA THR A 146 10.44 0.97 -11.00
C THR A 146 11.53 0.38 -10.10
N ILE A 147 12.46 -0.38 -10.67
CA ILE A 147 13.66 -0.87 -9.99
C ILE A 147 14.54 0.29 -9.52
N VAL A 148 15.02 0.18 -8.28
CA VAL A 148 15.94 1.14 -7.67
C VAL A 148 17.22 0.45 -7.24
N ASP A 149 18.29 1.25 -7.16
CA ASP A 149 19.57 0.84 -6.61
C ASP A 149 19.49 0.70 -5.08
N PRO A 150 19.76 -0.49 -4.51
CA PRO A 150 19.63 -0.71 -3.07
C PRO A 150 20.49 0.22 -2.21
N ASP A 151 21.72 0.49 -2.64
CA ASP A 151 22.66 1.33 -1.88
C ASP A 151 22.18 2.77 -1.82
N SER A 152 21.70 3.30 -2.95
CA SER A 152 21.10 4.62 -3.04
C SER A 152 19.84 4.76 -2.16
N VAL A 153 19.04 3.69 -2.04
CA VAL A 153 17.89 3.66 -1.12
C VAL A 153 18.34 3.69 0.33
N ALA A 154 19.31 2.84 0.70
CA ALA A 154 19.82 2.75 2.07
C ALA A 154 20.46 4.07 2.54
N GLN A 155 21.17 4.77 1.65
CA GLN A 155 21.80 6.06 1.97
C GLN A 155 20.80 7.21 2.16
N LYS A 156 19.67 7.20 1.43
CA LYS A 156 18.73 8.34 1.39
C LYS A 156 17.46 8.12 2.22
N THR A 157 17.17 6.88 2.59
CA THR A 157 16.00 6.51 3.39
C THR A 157 16.41 6.32 4.85
N ARG A 158 15.67 6.94 5.77
CA ARG A 158 16.01 6.92 7.20
C ARG A 158 14.78 7.08 8.08
N LEU A 159 14.91 6.67 9.34
CA LEU A 159 13.96 7.02 10.38
C LEU A 159 14.54 8.18 11.20
N VAL A 160 13.68 9.12 11.58
CA VAL A 160 14.07 10.29 12.35
C VAL A 160 13.20 10.35 13.60
N PHE A 161 13.84 10.21 14.76
CA PHE A 161 13.22 10.29 16.08
C PHE A 161 13.87 11.40 16.90
N PRO A 162 13.25 11.80 18.04
CA PRO A 162 13.94 12.55 19.07
C PRO A 162 15.23 11.84 19.55
N GLY A 163 16.20 12.59 20.06
CA GLY A 163 17.47 12.02 20.55
C GLY A 163 17.29 10.95 21.65
N SER A 164 16.29 11.12 22.52
CA SER A 164 15.90 10.12 23.54
C SER A 164 15.44 8.78 22.94
N CYS A 165 15.06 8.77 21.67
CA CYS A 165 14.59 7.64 20.90
C CYS A 165 15.62 7.11 19.89
N GLY A 166 16.87 7.58 19.95
CA GLY A 166 17.97 7.15 19.08
C GLY A 166 18.28 8.11 17.93
N GLY A 167 17.57 9.24 17.80
CA GLY A 167 17.87 10.23 16.76
C GLY A 167 17.60 9.72 15.34
N THR A 168 18.59 9.82 14.46
CA THR A 168 18.48 9.31 13.08
C THR A 168 18.94 7.87 13.02
N ILE A 169 18.06 6.98 12.55
CA ILE A 169 18.34 5.54 12.41
C ILE A 169 18.38 5.19 10.92
N ALA A 170 19.48 4.60 10.48
CA ALA A 170 19.65 4.14 9.10
C ALA A 170 18.80 2.88 8.83
N LEU A 171 18.45 2.68 7.57
CA LEU A 171 17.77 1.46 7.11
C LEU A 171 18.69 0.67 6.17
N LYS A 172 18.68 -0.65 6.31
CA LYS A 172 19.28 -1.57 5.34
C LYS A 172 18.20 -2.13 4.41
N VAL A 173 18.54 -2.30 3.14
CA VAL A 173 17.70 -3.01 2.18
C VAL A 173 17.84 -4.50 2.42
N LEU A 174 16.73 -5.18 2.72
CA LEU A 174 16.69 -6.63 2.84
C LEU A 174 16.59 -7.30 1.48
N ARG A 175 15.69 -6.79 0.63
CA ARG A 175 15.47 -7.28 -0.74
C ARG A 175 14.63 -6.32 -1.56
N GLN A 176 14.68 -6.51 -2.87
CA GLN A 176 13.81 -5.88 -3.85
C GLN A 176 13.12 -6.96 -4.70
N ARG A 177 11.82 -6.81 -4.96
CA ARG A 177 11.02 -7.84 -5.66
C ARG A 177 9.82 -7.26 -6.40
N ALA A 178 9.21 -8.05 -7.27
CA ALA A 178 7.92 -7.70 -7.88
C ALA A 178 6.79 -7.68 -6.82
N VAL A 179 5.71 -6.96 -7.17
CA VAL A 179 4.44 -6.97 -6.41
C VAL A 179 3.83 -8.36 -6.53
N ARG A 180 3.35 -8.93 -5.41
CA ARG A 180 2.60 -10.19 -5.41
C ARG A 180 1.12 -9.91 -5.11
N ALA A 181 0.26 -10.83 -5.53
CA ALA A 181 -1.13 -10.83 -5.13
C ALA A 181 -1.28 -11.23 -3.65
N GLY A 182 -2.22 -10.61 -2.95
CA GLY A 182 -2.49 -10.78 -1.53
C GLY A 182 -1.60 -9.95 -0.60
N GLU A 183 -0.78 -9.02 -1.09
CA GLU A 183 0.17 -8.24 -0.27
C GLU A 183 -0.43 -6.99 0.39
N GLY A 184 -1.74 -6.81 0.25
CA GLY A 184 -2.51 -5.77 0.93
C GLY A 184 -2.80 -4.56 0.06
N ASN A 185 -3.90 -3.88 0.42
CA ASN A 185 -4.49 -2.80 -0.36
C ASN A 185 -3.53 -1.63 -0.68
N PRO A 186 -2.65 -1.14 0.22
CA PRO A 186 -1.83 0.03 -0.10
C PRO A 186 -0.85 -0.20 -1.26
N ILE A 187 -0.23 -1.38 -1.34
CA ILE A 187 0.70 -1.73 -2.44
C ILE A 187 -0.08 -2.06 -3.71
N GLU A 188 -1.11 -2.91 -3.61
CA GLU A 188 -1.85 -3.37 -4.78
C GLU A 188 -2.74 -2.30 -5.41
N ARG A 189 -3.25 -1.33 -4.64
CA ARG A 189 -4.10 -0.25 -5.14
C ARG A 189 -3.33 1.03 -5.43
N ALA A 190 -2.02 1.06 -5.22
CA ALA A 190 -1.18 2.23 -5.47
C ALA A 190 -1.37 2.76 -6.90
N GLY A 191 -1.78 4.02 -7.04
CA GLY A 191 -2.10 4.64 -8.34
C GLY A 191 -3.59 4.63 -8.72
N GLY A 192 -4.49 4.12 -7.87
CA GLY A 192 -5.95 4.25 -8.01
C GLY A 192 -6.65 3.15 -8.83
N ALA A 193 -7.98 3.16 -8.80
CA ALA A 193 -8.86 2.09 -9.31
C ALA A 193 -8.99 2.02 -10.85
N GLY A 194 -8.48 3.01 -11.59
CA GLY A 194 -8.52 3.06 -13.06
C GLY A 194 -7.13 3.09 -13.70
N ARG A 195 -6.09 2.73 -12.93
CA ARG A 195 -4.72 2.78 -13.43
C ARG A 195 -4.47 1.68 -14.45
N ASP A 196 -3.55 1.95 -15.35
CA ASP A 196 -3.04 0.95 -16.25
C ASP A 196 -2.11 -0.03 -15.52
N THR A 197 -2.52 -1.30 -15.45
CA THR A 197 -1.76 -2.35 -14.76
C THR A 197 -0.60 -2.90 -15.60
N VAL A 198 -0.50 -2.56 -16.89
CA VAL A 198 0.65 -2.98 -17.71
C VAL A 198 1.96 -2.43 -17.13
N ALA A 199 1.92 -1.23 -16.54
CA ALA A 199 3.07 -0.64 -15.86
C ALA A 199 3.42 -1.34 -14.53
N ASP A 200 2.51 -2.11 -13.94
CA ASP A 200 2.74 -2.77 -12.64
C ASP A 200 3.85 -3.82 -12.71
N ARG A 201 4.08 -4.43 -13.89
CA ARG A 201 5.18 -5.40 -14.12
C ARG A 201 6.58 -4.83 -13.83
N PHE A 202 6.71 -3.52 -13.89
CA PHE A 202 7.96 -2.81 -13.66
C PHE A 202 8.14 -2.34 -12.22
N ARG A 203 7.05 -2.23 -11.45
CA ARG A 203 7.09 -1.75 -10.07
C ARG A 203 7.83 -2.73 -9.18
N ARG A 204 8.47 -2.20 -8.14
CA ARG A 204 9.24 -3.01 -7.20
C ARG A 204 8.89 -2.66 -5.77
N VAL A 205 8.67 -3.69 -4.96
CA VAL A 205 8.60 -3.57 -3.51
C VAL A 205 10.02 -3.71 -2.98
N VAL A 206 10.49 -2.68 -2.27
CA VAL A 206 11.75 -2.68 -1.53
C VAL A 206 11.41 -2.90 -0.06
N GLU A 207 11.98 -3.95 0.52
CA GLU A 207 11.83 -4.28 1.94
C GLU A 207 13.05 -3.77 2.69
N LEU A 208 12.82 -2.99 3.74
CA LEU A 208 13.81 -2.27 4.52
C LEU A 208 13.67 -2.66 6.00
N GLN A 209 14.78 -2.67 6.72
CA GLN A 209 14.79 -2.89 8.16
C GLN A 209 15.74 -1.90 8.82
N PRO A 210 15.45 -1.43 10.04
CA PRO A 210 16.40 -0.66 10.82
C PRO A 210 17.71 -1.42 11.02
N VAL A 211 18.83 -0.69 11.00
CA VAL A 211 20.13 -1.26 11.36
C VAL A 211 20.22 -1.51 12.86
N ASP A 212 19.53 -0.68 13.66
CA ASP A 212 19.46 -0.77 15.12
C ASP A 212 18.03 -1.04 15.59
N SER A 213 17.90 -1.67 16.76
CA SER A 213 16.60 -1.92 17.37
C SER A 213 15.92 -0.62 17.77
N LEU A 214 14.66 -0.46 17.36
CA LEU A 214 13.85 0.70 17.69
C LEU A 214 13.49 0.70 19.19
N ARG A 215 13.67 1.86 19.83
CA ARG A 215 13.22 2.07 21.21
C ARG A 215 11.69 2.10 21.27
N PRO A 216 11.05 1.55 22.32
CA PRO A 216 9.60 1.54 22.42
C PRO A 216 9.03 2.93 22.72
N ASN A 217 7.73 3.13 22.44
CA ASN A 217 6.98 4.37 22.74
C ASN A 217 7.57 5.66 22.12
N CYS A 218 8.20 5.54 20.95
CA CYS A 218 8.79 6.65 20.23
C CYS A 218 7.88 7.11 19.09
N LEU A 219 7.65 8.41 19.00
CA LEU A 219 7.05 9.06 17.85
C LEU A 219 8.16 9.61 16.95
N GLY A 220 8.09 9.33 15.66
CA GLY A 220 9.08 9.81 14.70
C GLY A 220 8.54 9.89 13.29
N MET A 221 9.45 10.12 12.36
CA MET A 221 9.18 10.29 10.95
C MET A 221 9.96 9.26 10.15
N TRP A 222 9.28 8.61 9.20
CA TRP A 222 9.93 7.82 8.18
C TRP A 222 10.13 8.67 6.93
N HIS A 223 11.39 8.89 6.57
CA HIS A 223 11.81 9.63 5.37
C HIS A 223 12.15 8.64 4.26
N VAL A 224 11.34 8.59 3.20
CA VAL A 224 11.55 7.73 2.03
C VAL A 224 12.13 8.49 0.85
N ALA A 225 13.22 7.96 0.30
CA ALA A 225 13.88 8.56 -0.84
C ALA A 225 13.01 8.52 -2.11
N SER A 226 12.89 9.67 -2.78
CA SER A 226 12.52 9.77 -4.19
C SER A 226 13.79 9.96 -5.02
N PHE A 227 13.83 9.34 -6.21
CA PHE A 227 14.91 9.51 -7.19
C PHE A 227 14.46 10.33 -8.39
N ASP A 228 13.28 10.95 -8.30
CA ASP A 228 12.81 11.96 -9.24
C ASP A 228 13.45 13.32 -8.91
N PRO A 229 14.35 13.86 -9.76
CA PRO A 229 15.03 15.13 -9.49
C PRO A 229 14.11 16.35 -9.63
N THR A 230 12.97 16.22 -10.32
CA THR A 230 11.99 17.32 -10.48
C THR A 230 11.16 17.55 -9.23
N ARG A 231 11.22 16.59 -8.30
CA ARG A 231 10.49 16.59 -7.05
C ARG A 231 11.40 16.29 -5.88
N SER A 232 12.58 16.92 -5.84
CA SER A 232 13.59 16.68 -4.79
C SER A 232 13.09 16.93 -3.36
N SER A 233 11.95 17.61 -3.17
CA SER A 233 11.25 17.78 -1.89
C SER A 233 10.27 16.65 -1.54
N ASP A 234 9.88 15.78 -2.48
CA ASP A 234 8.93 14.68 -2.30
C ASP A 234 9.60 13.45 -1.67
N ALA A 235 10.41 13.66 -0.63
CA ALA A 235 10.56 12.58 0.33
C ALA A 235 9.18 12.29 0.89
N PHE A 236 8.72 11.05 0.78
CA PHE A 236 7.47 10.70 1.43
C PHE A 236 7.74 10.66 2.94
N TYR A 237 6.96 11.46 3.66
CA TYR A 237 6.97 11.53 5.09
C TYR A 237 5.75 10.78 5.61
N SER A 238 5.99 9.81 6.47
CA SER A 238 4.94 9.17 7.25
C SER A 238 5.30 9.29 8.71
N GLY A 239 4.39 9.86 9.50
CA GLY A 239 4.49 9.78 10.95
C GLY A 239 4.40 8.32 11.35
N MET A 240 5.27 7.88 12.25
CA MET A 240 5.24 6.51 12.76
C MET A 240 5.43 6.50 14.27
N ARG A 241 4.85 5.48 14.91
CA ARG A 241 5.04 5.19 16.31
C ARG A 241 5.69 3.82 16.48
N THR A 242 6.67 3.70 17.37
CA THR A 242 7.22 2.40 17.73
C THR A 242 6.31 1.69 18.73
N ALA A 243 6.27 0.35 18.67
CA ALA A 243 5.47 -0.43 19.61
C ALA A 243 5.77 -0.05 21.07
N PRO A 244 4.77 -0.10 21.95
CA PRO A 244 5.01 0.05 23.38
C PRO A 244 5.82 -1.15 23.90
N PRO A 245 6.38 -1.09 25.12
CA PRO A 245 6.91 -2.26 25.80
C PRO A 245 5.86 -3.38 25.85
N PHE A 246 6.30 -4.64 25.76
CA PHE A 246 5.40 -5.77 25.90
C PHE A 246 4.87 -5.85 27.33
N SER A 247 3.56 -5.69 27.51
CA SER A 247 2.90 -5.64 28.82
C SER A 247 1.44 -6.04 28.69
N VAL A 248 0.78 -6.33 29.82
CA VAL A 248 -0.69 -6.38 29.87
C VAL A 248 -1.21 -4.94 29.86
N THR A 249 -2.06 -4.63 28.90
CA THR A 249 -2.69 -3.31 28.78
C THR A 249 -4.01 -3.24 29.52
N SER A 250 -4.75 -4.35 29.58
CA SER A 250 -6.06 -4.39 30.23
C SER A 250 -6.40 -5.81 30.69
N LEU A 251 -7.06 -5.89 31.85
CA LEU A 251 -7.72 -7.09 32.35
C LEU A 251 -9.20 -6.74 32.54
N LEU A 252 -10.09 -7.42 31.81
CA LEU A 252 -11.52 -7.09 31.80
C LEU A 252 -12.34 -8.32 32.20
N PRO A 253 -13.28 -8.22 33.17
CA PRO A 253 -14.18 -9.31 33.54
C PRO A 253 -15.34 -9.46 32.54
N CYS A 254 -15.04 -9.43 31.24
CA CYS A 254 -15.99 -9.63 30.17
C CYS A 254 -15.30 -10.11 28.89
N LEU A 255 -16.09 -10.60 27.93
CA LEU A 255 -15.62 -10.94 26.58
C LEU A 255 -15.71 -9.71 25.67
N ILE A 256 -14.59 -9.34 25.04
CA ILE A 256 -14.57 -8.26 24.04
C ILE A 256 -15.18 -8.76 22.72
N THR A 257 -16.49 -8.67 22.54
CA THR A 257 -17.17 -9.25 21.35
C THR A 257 -17.22 -8.33 20.12
N SER A 258 -16.90 -7.04 20.23
CA SER A 258 -16.64 -6.14 19.08
C SER A 258 -16.14 -4.75 19.54
N PHE A 259 -15.70 -3.89 18.60
CA PHE A 259 -15.24 -2.51 18.83
C PHE A 259 -16.27 -1.56 19.48
N ALA A 260 -17.53 -1.99 19.61
CA ALA A 260 -18.48 -1.30 20.44
C ALA A 260 -18.27 -1.75 21.89
N ALA A 261 -17.83 -0.84 22.74
CA ALA A 261 -17.86 -1.01 24.19
C ALA A 261 -19.31 -1.24 24.65
N SER A 262 -19.85 -2.45 24.49
CA SER A 262 -21.07 -2.84 25.19
C SER A 262 -20.67 -2.97 26.65
N ARG A 263 -21.08 -1.97 27.43
CA ARG A 263 -20.82 -1.79 28.87
C ARG A 263 -21.45 -2.88 29.73
N ASP A 264 -22.12 -3.86 29.14
CA ASP A 264 -22.70 -4.98 29.85
C ASP A 264 -21.64 -6.06 30.05
N CYS A 265 -20.78 -5.80 31.05
CA CYS A 265 -19.89 -6.81 31.61
C CYS A 265 -20.73 -7.75 32.48
N ALA A 266 -21.64 -8.49 31.84
CA ALA A 266 -22.15 -9.71 32.41
C ALA A 266 -20.98 -10.68 32.50
N SER A 267 -20.92 -11.44 33.59
CA SER A 267 -19.90 -12.40 34.03
C SER A 267 -19.49 -13.50 33.02
N ASP A 268 -19.53 -13.27 31.71
CA ASP A 268 -19.47 -14.27 30.65
C ASP A 268 -18.05 -14.71 30.30
N GLY A 269 -17.04 -14.05 30.87
CA GLY A 269 -15.65 -14.46 30.71
C GLY A 269 -14.64 -13.46 31.23
N LEU A 270 -13.38 -13.79 31.02
CA LEU A 270 -12.23 -12.94 31.33
C LEU A 270 -11.48 -12.64 30.04
N SER A 271 -11.20 -11.36 29.76
CA SER A 271 -10.33 -10.93 28.67
C SER A 271 -9.02 -10.38 29.20
N ILE A 272 -7.91 -10.89 28.67
CA ILE A 272 -6.55 -10.38 28.91
C ILE A 272 -6.06 -9.74 27.62
N VAL A 273 -5.72 -8.46 27.68
CA VAL A 273 -5.24 -7.69 26.54
C VAL A 273 -3.76 -7.39 26.71
N PHE A 274 -2.96 -7.77 25.73
CA PHE A 274 -1.53 -7.50 25.64
C PHE A 274 -1.23 -6.36 24.68
N SER A 275 -0.15 -5.64 24.95
CA SER A 275 0.34 -4.55 24.10
C SER A 275 0.95 -5.03 22.78
N ALA A 276 1.22 -6.33 22.66
CA ALA A 276 1.71 -7.00 21.45
C ALA A 276 1.11 -8.39 21.30
N GLU A 277 1.23 -8.93 20.09
CA GLU A 277 0.74 -10.28 19.79
C GLU A 277 1.55 -11.31 20.55
N VAL A 278 0.85 -12.28 21.12
CA VAL A 278 1.43 -13.45 21.79
C VAL A 278 0.91 -14.68 21.05
N SER A 279 1.70 -15.75 20.95
CA SER A 279 1.17 -17.03 20.48
C SER A 279 0.21 -17.63 21.51
N THR A 280 -0.77 -18.40 21.05
CA THR A 280 -1.70 -19.10 21.95
C THR A 280 -0.98 -20.12 22.85
N GLU A 281 0.08 -20.75 22.33
CA GLU A 281 0.93 -21.64 23.13
C GLU A 281 1.63 -20.91 24.28
N GLU A 282 2.28 -19.76 24.01
CA GLU A 282 2.94 -18.95 25.03
C GLU A 282 1.95 -18.44 26.08
N PHE A 283 0.76 -18.02 25.66
CA PHE A 283 -0.30 -17.62 26.57
C PHE A 283 -0.71 -18.75 27.51
N MET A 284 -1.03 -19.93 26.98
CA MET A 284 -1.51 -21.07 27.78
C MET A 284 -0.44 -21.61 28.73
N LYS A 285 0.83 -21.47 28.38
CA LYS A 285 1.96 -21.93 29.19
C LYS A 285 2.26 -21.01 30.38
N HIS A 286 2.07 -19.70 30.21
CA HIS A 286 2.59 -18.70 31.14
C HIS A 286 1.53 -17.90 31.91
N VAL A 287 0.25 -18.07 31.58
CA VAL A 287 -0.86 -17.39 32.27
C VAL A 287 -1.60 -18.36 33.18
N HIS A 288 -1.61 -18.06 34.47
CA HIS A 288 -2.23 -18.86 35.53
C HIS A 288 -3.34 -18.06 36.20
N ILE A 289 -4.50 -18.70 36.45
CA ILE A 289 -5.68 -18.02 36.99
C ILE A 289 -6.21 -18.76 38.20
N GLN A 290 -6.56 -18.04 39.25
CA GLN A 290 -7.12 -18.57 40.48
C GLN A 290 -8.35 -17.76 40.94
N PRO A 291 -9.51 -18.39 41.21
CA PRO A 291 -9.82 -19.81 41.00
C PRO A 291 -9.69 -20.24 39.54
N ASP A 292 -9.39 -21.52 39.31
CA ASP A 292 -9.17 -22.03 37.96
C ASP A 292 -10.39 -21.78 37.06
N ILE A 293 -10.11 -21.30 35.85
CA ILE A 293 -11.09 -21.11 34.80
C ILE A 293 -10.67 -22.06 33.68
N PRO A 294 -11.52 -23.02 33.26
CA PRO A 294 -11.20 -23.91 32.17
C PRO A 294 -10.89 -23.11 30.91
N ALA A 295 -9.59 -22.91 30.63
CA ALA A 295 -9.16 -22.06 29.55
C ALA A 295 -9.49 -22.74 28.22
N ARG A 296 -10.40 -22.14 27.45
CA ARG A 296 -10.60 -22.44 26.04
C ARG A 296 -10.13 -21.24 25.25
N SER A 297 -8.92 -21.32 24.68
CA SER A 297 -8.44 -20.25 23.80
C SER A 297 -9.34 -20.14 22.57
N ALA A 298 -9.55 -18.91 22.10
CA ALA A 298 -10.04 -18.70 20.74
C ALA A 298 -9.10 -19.42 19.75
N ASN A 299 -9.65 -20.06 18.72
CA ASN A 299 -8.92 -20.83 17.69
C ASN A 299 -8.10 -19.91 16.76
N VAL A 300 -7.14 -19.17 17.31
CA VAL A 300 -6.20 -18.33 16.57
C VAL A 300 -4.78 -18.69 17.02
N PRO A 301 -3.79 -18.71 16.12
CA PRO A 301 -2.40 -19.03 16.48
C PRO A 301 -1.71 -17.93 17.29
N PHE A 302 -2.16 -16.68 17.15
CA PHE A 302 -1.64 -15.51 17.86
C PHE A 302 -2.73 -14.46 18.04
N SER A 303 -2.65 -13.69 19.12
CA SER A 303 -3.60 -12.61 19.41
C SER A 303 -3.00 -11.57 20.36
N THR A 304 -3.55 -10.36 20.36
CA THR A 304 -3.37 -9.40 21.47
C THR A 304 -4.46 -9.52 22.52
N ILE A 305 -5.56 -10.21 22.21
CA ILE A 305 -6.71 -10.35 23.09
C ILE A 305 -6.95 -11.84 23.28
N PHE A 306 -6.81 -12.30 24.52
CA PHE A 306 -7.13 -13.66 24.91
C PHE A 306 -8.41 -13.65 25.72
N GLN A 307 -9.38 -14.39 25.21
CA GLN A 307 -10.69 -14.53 25.81
C GLN A 307 -10.81 -15.90 26.45
N LEU A 308 -11.22 -15.90 27.70
CA LEU A 308 -11.46 -17.09 28.50
C LEU A 308 -12.96 -17.15 28.76
N PRO A 309 -13.73 -17.76 27.84
CA PRO A 309 -15.18 -17.83 27.97
C PRO A 309 -15.54 -18.75 29.13
N SER A 310 -16.03 -18.17 30.22
CA SER A 310 -16.48 -18.89 31.40
C SER A 310 -17.36 -17.98 32.24
N ARG A 311 -18.43 -18.55 32.81
CA ARG A 311 -19.27 -17.81 33.77
C ARG A 311 -18.48 -17.56 35.05
N LEU A 312 -17.99 -16.33 35.20
CA LEU A 312 -17.36 -15.86 36.42
C LEU A 312 -18.40 -15.80 37.55
N LYS A 313 -18.01 -16.17 38.75
CA LYS A 313 -18.89 -16.11 39.93
C LYS A 313 -18.93 -14.66 40.42
N ALA A 314 -20.11 -14.05 40.48
CA ALA A 314 -20.28 -12.70 41.00
C ALA A 314 -19.72 -12.56 42.42
N GLY A 315 -19.03 -11.44 42.68
CA GLY A 315 -18.37 -11.16 43.96
C GLY A 315 -17.07 -11.93 44.21
N VAL A 316 -16.68 -12.87 43.34
CA VAL A 316 -15.42 -13.60 43.47
C VAL A 316 -14.29 -12.82 42.82
N ALA A 317 -13.19 -12.68 43.55
CA ALA A 317 -11.94 -12.14 43.02
C ALA A 317 -11.15 -13.25 42.30
N TYR A 318 -10.73 -12.95 41.07
CA TYR A 318 -9.87 -13.78 40.25
C TYR A 318 -8.48 -13.17 40.19
N SER A 319 -7.48 -13.91 40.67
CA SER A 319 -6.07 -13.58 40.54
C SER A 319 -5.54 -14.14 39.23
N VAL A 320 -4.87 -13.29 38.45
CA VAL A 320 -4.17 -13.66 37.22
C VAL A 320 -2.69 -13.44 37.43
N THR A 321 -1.90 -14.50 37.36
CA THR A 321 -0.44 -14.46 37.46
C THR A 321 0.17 -14.83 36.12
N ILE A 322 1.17 -14.06 35.69
CA ILE A 322 1.84 -14.24 34.41
C ILE A 322 3.33 -14.42 34.66
N ASP A 323 3.92 -15.49 34.12
CA ASP A 323 5.34 -15.75 34.27
C ASP A 323 6.17 -14.67 33.58
N SER A 324 7.24 -14.19 34.25
CA SER A 324 8.16 -13.18 33.71
C SER A 324 8.95 -13.65 32.47
N THR A 325 8.99 -14.96 32.23
CA THR A 325 9.64 -15.57 31.09
C THR A 325 8.80 -15.51 29.82
N MET A 326 7.53 -15.11 29.91
CA MET A 326 6.65 -14.93 28.76
C MET A 326 7.28 -14.00 27.71
N ARG A 327 7.09 -14.34 26.45
CA ARG A 327 7.56 -13.56 25.30
C ARG A 327 6.42 -13.26 24.33
N ASP A 328 6.49 -12.10 23.69
CA ASP A 328 5.62 -11.81 22.55
C ASP A 328 6.17 -12.46 21.26
N VAL A 329 5.44 -12.33 20.15
CA VAL A 329 5.85 -12.89 18.84
C VAL A 329 7.15 -12.27 18.28
N PHE A 330 7.66 -11.21 18.91
CA PHE A 330 8.92 -10.54 18.57
C PHE A 330 10.06 -10.89 19.55
N GLY A 331 9.81 -11.79 20.51
CA GLY A 331 10.78 -12.21 21.51
C GLY A 331 11.02 -11.19 22.63
N ARG A 332 10.15 -10.18 22.78
CA ARG A 332 10.29 -9.19 23.86
C ARG A 332 9.80 -9.77 25.18
N PRO A 333 10.51 -9.53 26.29
CA PRO A 333 10.08 -9.97 27.62
C PRO A 333 8.89 -9.15 28.11
N LEU A 334 8.01 -9.79 28.90
CA LEU A 334 6.91 -9.09 29.57
C LEU A 334 7.47 -8.08 30.57
N SER A 335 6.86 -6.89 30.60
CA SER A 335 7.22 -5.79 31.47
C SER A 335 6.02 -5.30 32.27
N GLY A 336 6.28 -4.76 33.46
CA GLY A 336 5.25 -4.28 34.38
C GLY A 336 4.81 -5.35 35.40
N PRO A 337 3.60 -5.21 35.96
CA PRO A 337 3.07 -6.15 36.94
C PRO A 337 2.94 -7.56 36.36
N LEU A 338 3.14 -8.57 37.22
CA LEU A 338 2.99 -9.98 36.86
C LEU A 338 1.78 -10.61 37.55
N SER A 339 1.12 -9.87 38.43
CA SER A 339 -0.05 -10.31 39.17
C SER A 339 -1.13 -9.24 39.08
N TYR A 340 -2.33 -9.67 38.74
CA TYR A 340 -3.51 -8.84 38.56
C TYR A 340 -4.68 -9.46 39.32
N SER A 341 -5.63 -8.63 39.76
CA SER A 341 -6.85 -9.12 40.40
C SER A 341 -8.06 -8.44 39.77
N VAL A 342 -9.12 -9.20 39.53
CA VAL A 342 -10.39 -8.70 39.01
C VAL A 342 -11.55 -9.35 39.75
N THR A 343 -12.52 -8.55 40.14
CA THR A 343 -13.75 -9.04 40.79
C THR A 343 -14.89 -9.01 39.78
N ALA A 344 -15.54 -10.16 39.57
CA ALA A 344 -16.73 -10.21 38.72
C ALA A 344 -17.90 -9.49 39.42
N GLN A 345 -18.55 -8.57 38.71
CA GLN A 345 -19.71 -7.86 39.24
C GLN A 345 -21.01 -8.62 38.95
N ASP A 346 -22.03 -8.39 39.77
CA ASP A 346 -23.37 -8.92 39.52
C ASP A 346 -24.06 -8.07 38.44
N THR A 347 -24.65 -8.73 37.45
CA THR A 347 -25.47 -8.12 36.40
C THR A 347 -26.73 -7.42 36.92
N SER A 348 -27.18 -7.73 38.13
CA SER A 348 -28.45 -7.25 38.68
C SER A 348 -28.46 -5.76 39.06
N SER A 349 -27.31 -5.08 39.13
CA SER A 349 -27.20 -3.68 39.56
C SER A 349 -27.14 -2.64 38.44
N ILE A 350 -27.22 -3.03 37.17
CA ILE A 350 -27.19 -2.11 36.02
C ILE A 350 -28.60 -1.98 35.42
N ASN A 351 -29.54 -1.44 36.20
CA ASN A 351 -30.75 -0.83 35.66
C ASN A 351 -30.69 0.66 36.02
N PRO A 352 -30.62 1.60 35.05
CA PRO A 352 -30.79 3.00 35.38
C PRO A 352 -32.20 3.21 35.93
N PRO A 353 -32.39 4.07 36.95
CA PRO A 353 -33.73 4.45 37.40
C PRO A 353 -34.49 5.06 36.21
N ARG A 354 -35.73 4.59 36.01
CA ARG A 354 -36.64 5.06 34.96
C ARG A 354 -37.04 6.51 35.13
#